data_AF-A0A8J4TSY3-F1
#
_entry.id   AF-A0A8J4TSY3-F1
#
_cell.length_a   1.000
_cell.length_b   1.000
_cell.length_c   1.000
_cell.angle_alpha   90.00
_cell.angle_beta   90.00
_cell.angle_gamma   90.00
#
_symmetry.space_group_name_H-M   'P 1'
#
loop_
_entity.id
_entity.type
_entity.pdbx_description
1 polymer ?
#
loop_
_entity_poly.entity_id
_entity_poly.type
_entity_poly.pdbx_seq_one_letter_code
_entity_poly.pdbx_strand_id
1 'polypeptide(L)' 'AAGGQKGFLGCIRSLKMNGVTLDLEERAKVTPGVKSGCSGHCTSFGMYCRNGGKCVEKYNGYSCDCSNTAYDGPFCTKGK' A
#
# COMPACT_ATOMS: atom_id res chain seq x y z
N ALA A 1 -17.01 -5.09 -26.27
CA ALA A 1 -15.61 -4.61 -26.24
C ALA A 1 -14.72 -5.76 -25.75
N ALA A 2 -13.51 -5.87 -26.31
CA ALA A 2 -12.57 -6.97 -26.16
C ALA A 2 -12.30 -7.39 -24.70
N GLY A 3 -12.03 -8.68 -24.48
CA GLY A 3 -11.84 -9.32 -23.17
C GLY A 3 -10.91 -8.55 -22.24
N GLY A 4 -11.45 -8.15 -21.09
CA GLY A 4 -10.82 -7.27 -20.12
C GLY A 4 -9.66 -7.91 -19.37
N GLN A 5 -8.45 -7.77 -19.91
CA GLN A 5 -7.24 -7.94 -19.11
C GLN A 5 -7.13 -6.72 -18.19
N LYS A 6 -7.35 -6.93 -16.89
CA LYS A 6 -7.13 -5.91 -15.88
C LYS A 6 -5.63 -5.63 -15.81
N GLY A 7 -5.24 -4.38 -16.07
CA GLY A 7 -3.87 -3.94 -15.87
C GLY A 7 -3.42 -4.06 -14.42
N PHE A 8 -2.11 -4.07 -14.19
CA PHE A 8 -1.54 -4.04 -12.84
C PHE A 8 -1.86 -2.70 -12.16
N LEU A 9 -2.36 -2.77 -10.92
CA LEU A 9 -2.53 -1.60 -10.05
C LEU A 9 -1.81 -1.88 -8.73
N GLY A 10 -0.79 -1.09 -8.44
CA GLY A 10 0.05 -1.26 -7.25
C GLY A 10 1.40 -0.56 -7.43
N CYS A 11 2.37 -0.98 -6.62
CA CYS A 11 3.73 -0.46 -6.67
C CYS A 11 4.68 -1.48 -7.30
N ILE A 12 5.64 -0.99 -8.09
CA ILE A 12 6.73 -1.79 -8.68
C ILE A 12 8.06 -1.21 -8.18
N ARG A 13 8.99 -2.09 -7.82
CA ARG A 13 10.36 -1.73 -7.43
C ARG A 13 11.33 -2.77 -8.00
N SER A 14 12.59 -2.37 -8.19
CA SER A 14 13.69 -3.29 -8.58
C SER A 14 13.45 -4.01 -9.90
N LEU A 15 12.80 -3.34 -10.87
CA LEU A 15 12.57 -3.92 -12.19
C LEU A 15 13.88 -4.04 -12.95
N LYS A 16 14.20 -5.27 -13.37
CA LYS A 16 15.29 -5.56 -14.30
C LYS A 16 14.72 -6.10 -15.60
N MET A 17 15.21 -5.59 -16.73
CA MET A 17 14.84 -6.06 -18.05
C MET A 17 16.10 -6.27 -18.87
N ASN A 18 16.27 -7.48 -19.39
CA ASN A 18 17.47 -7.90 -20.13
C ASN A 18 18.77 -7.64 -19.34
N GLY A 19 18.76 -7.88 -18.03
CA GLY A 19 19.90 -7.67 -17.13
C GLY A 19 20.14 -6.21 -16.70
N VAL A 20 19.46 -5.24 -17.31
CA VAL A 20 19.58 -3.82 -16.98
C VAL A 20 18.56 -3.45 -15.91
N THR A 21 19.01 -2.76 -14.86
CA THR A 21 18.11 -2.19 -13.85
C THR A 21 17.54 -0.88 -14.39
N LEU A 22 16.22 -0.77 -14.44
CA LEU A 22 15.55 0.42 -14.95
C LEU A 22 15.31 1.41 -13.82
N ASP A 23 15.55 2.70 -14.08
CA ASP A 23 15.19 3.77 -13.16
C ASP A 23 13.68 4.04 -13.25
N LEU A 24 12.93 3.40 -12.35
CA LEU A 24 11.47 3.51 -12.31
C LEU A 24 11.00 4.88 -11.82
N GLU A 25 11.82 5.60 -11.06
CA GLU A 25 11.45 6.91 -10.52
C GLU A 25 11.49 7.99 -11.60
N GLU A 26 12.50 7.97 -12.46
CA GLU A 26 12.58 8.81 -13.65
C GLU A 26 11.43 8.51 -14.61
N ARG A 27 11.18 7.23 -14.92
CA ARG A 27 10.06 6.81 -15.77
C ARG A 27 8.70 7.21 -15.23
N ALA A 28 8.49 7.18 -13.92
CA ALA A 28 7.24 7.60 -13.30
C ALA A 28 6.90 9.08 -13.60
N LYS A 29 7.90 9.96 -13.73
CA LYS A 29 7.69 11.40 -13.99
C LYS A 29 7.04 11.68 -15.35
N VAL A 30 7.24 10.79 -16.31
CA VAL A 30 6.74 10.95 -17.69
C VAL A 30 5.59 10.00 -18.04
N THR A 31 5.19 9.11 -17.13
CA THR A 31 4.17 8.09 -17.37
C THR A 31 2.82 8.51 -16.77
N PRO A 32 1.78 8.77 -17.58
CA PRO A 32 0.46 9.13 -17.09
C PRO A 32 -0.14 8.05 -16.17
N GLY A 33 -0.71 8.46 -15.04
CA GLY A 33 -1.33 7.55 -14.07
C GLY A 33 -0.36 6.85 -13.12
N VAL A 34 0.94 7.13 -13.20
CA VAL A 34 1.98 6.60 -12.29
C VAL A 34 2.53 7.73 -11.42
N LYS A 35 2.87 7.44 -10.17
CA LYS A 35 3.54 8.36 -9.26
C LYS A 35 4.88 7.77 -8.81
N SER A 36 5.89 8.63 -8.67
CA SER A 36 7.17 8.25 -8.09
C SER A 36 7.01 7.90 -6.61
N GLY A 37 7.71 6.87 -6.17
CA GLY A 37 7.60 6.33 -4.82
C GLY A 37 6.33 5.51 -4.61
N CYS A 38 6.28 4.83 -3.48
CA CYS A 38 5.13 4.06 -3.05
C CYS A 38 4.80 4.48 -1.62
N SER A 39 3.86 5.43 -1.49
CA SER A 39 3.33 5.77 -0.16
C SER A 39 2.29 4.72 0.21
N GLY A 40 2.57 3.99 1.28
CA GLY A 40 1.65 3.00 1.80
C GLY A 40 0.37 3.62 2.35
N HIS A 41 -0.70 2.83 2.42
CA HIS A 41 -1.96 3.27 3.00
C HIS A 41 -1.82 3.76 4.45
N CYS A 42 -0.93 3.17 5.24
CA CYS A 42 -0.66 3.54 6.62
C CYS A 42 -0.14 4.98 6.78
N THR A 43 0.50 5.57 5.76
CA THR A 43 0.91 6.97 5.82
C THR A 43 -0.29 7.90 5.87
N SER A 44 -1.35 7.59 5.13
CA SER A 44 -2.58 8.41 5.07
C SER A 44 -3.64 7.96 6.07
N PHE A 45 -3.74 6.66 6.32
CA PHE A 45 -4.84 6.04 7.06
C PHE A 45 -4.41 5.43 8.40
N GLY A 46 -3.10 5.42 8.71
CA GLY A 46 -2.60 4.82 9.95
C GLY A 46 -3.14 5.50 11.21
N MET A 47 -3.48 6.79 11.14
CA MET A 47 -4.11 7.54 12.24
C MET A 47 -5.49 6.99 12.66
N TYR A 48 -6.13 6.16 11.82
CA TYR A 48 -7.40 5.52 12.16
C TYR A 48 -7.22 4.30 13.06
N CYS A 49 -6.02 3.74 13.19
CA CYS A 49 -5.73 2.71 14.19
C CYS A 49 -5.62 3.37 15.57
N ARG A 50 -6.68 3.24 16.38
CA ARG A 50 -6.77 3.88 17.69
C ARG A 50 -6.13 3.02 18.79
N ASN A 51 -6.03 3.60 19.99
CA ASN A 51 -5.65 2.90 21.22
C ASN A 51 -4.34 2.10 21.13
N GLY A 52 -3.34 2.67 20.45
CA GLY A 52 -2.03 2.03 20.26
C GLY A 52 -2.00 0.91 19.22
N GLY A 53 -3.08 0.73 18.44
CA GLY A 53 -3.12 -0.22 17.33
C GLY A 53 -2.07 0.11 16.26
N LYS A 54 -1.36 -0.91 15.77
CA LYS A 54 -0.33 -0.75 14.75
C LYS A 54 -0.95 -0.84 13.36
N CYS A 55 -0.77 0.18 12.53
CA CYS A 55 -1.15 0.07 11.13
C CYS A 55 -0.20 -0.88 10.38
N VAL A 56 -0.79 -1.81 9.62
CA VAL A 56 -0.08 -2.80 8.81
C VAL A 56 -0.52 -2.67 7.35
N GLU A 57 0.45 -2.43 6.47
CA GLU A 57 0.25 -2.37 5.03
C GLU A 57 -0.24 -3.69 4.45
N LYS A 58 -1.14 -3.61 3.48
CA LYS A 58 -1.60 -4.74 2.66
C LYS A 58 -1.49 -4.37 1.19
N TYR A 59 -1.34 -5.38 0.32
CA TYR A 59 -1.24 -5.18 -1.13
C TYR A 59 -2.36 -4.29 -1.72
N ASN A 60 -3.58 -4.40 -1.21
CA ASN A 60 -4.74 -3.63 -1.66
C ASN A 60 -5.42 -2.87 -0.52
N GLY A 61 -4.69 -2.47 0.52
CA GLY A 61 -5.32 -1.87 1.70
C GLY A 61 -4.37 -1.65 2.87
N TYR A 62 -4.96 -1.46 4.04
CA TYR A 62 -4.27 -1.52 5.33
C TYR A 62 -5.18 -2.25 6.33
N SER A 63 -4.60 -2.65 7.45
CA SER A 63 -5.33 -3.19 8.60
C SER A 63 -4.72 -2.68 9.90
N CYS A 64 -5.51 -2.56 10.96
CA CYS A 64 -4.99 -2.30 12.30
C CYS A 64 -4.73 -3.61 13.04
N ASP A 65 -3.50 -3.82 13.48
CA ASP A 65 -3.12 -4.87 14.42
C ASP A 65 -3.38 -4.39 15.85
N CYS A 66 -4.37 -5.00 16.49
CA CYS A 66 -4.78 -4.74 17.88
C CYS A 66 -4.30 -5.83 18.86
N SER A 67 -3.44 -6.78 18.44
CA SER A 67 -3.04 -7.92 19.27
C SER A 67 -2.33 -7.51 20.55
N ASN A 68 -1.61 -6.39 20.53
CA ASN A 68 -0.90 -5.84 21.68
C ASN A 68 -1.69 -4.73 22.41
N THR A 69 -3.00 -4.66 22.22
CA THR A 69 -3.88 -3.68 22.88
C THR A 69 -5.04 -4.37 23.60
N ALA A 70 -5.72 -3.66 24.51
CA ALA A 70 -6.95 -4.12 25.15
C ALA A 70 -8.20 -3.97 24.26
N TYR A 71 -8.02 -3.68 22.96
CA TYR A 71 -9.09 -3.38 22.03
C TYR A 71 -9.07 -4.34 20.84
N ASP A 72 -10.20 -4.42 20.16
CA ASP A 72 -10.49 -5.21 18.97
C ASP A 72 -11.22 -4.38 17.92
N GLY A 73 -11.52 -5.04 16.80
CA GLY A 73 -12.22 -4.47 15.66
C GLY A 73 -11.27 -3.80 14.65
N PRO A 74 -11.82 -3.35 13.50
CA PRO A 74 -11.03 -2.92 12.35
C PRO A 74 -10.15 -1.68 12.62
N PHE A 75 -10.48 -0.91 13.65
CA PHE A 75 -9.80 0.34 14.04
C PHE A 75 -9.31 0.33 15.49
N CYS A 76 -9.31 -0.84 16.16
CA CYS A 76 -8.97 -1.00 17.57
C CYS A 76 -9.79 -0.11 18.52
N THR A 77 -11.11 0.00 18.28
CA THR A 77 -12.01 0.86 19.06
C THR A 77 -12.99 0.11 19.95
N LYS A 78 -13.11 -1.22 19.80
CA LYS A 78 -14.01 -2.05 20.61
C LYS A 78 -13.23 -2.63 21.78
N GLY A 79 -13.75 -2.59 23.00
CA GLY A 79 -13.10 -3.28 24.13
C GLY A 79 -13.16 -4.80 23.95
N LYS A 80 -12.12 -5.49 24.43
CA LYS A 80 -12.11 -6.95 24.60
C LYS A 80 -12.96 -7.39 25.78
#